data_AF-A0A6N9I1Y5-F1
#
_entry.id   AF-A0A6N9I1Y5-F1
#
_cell.length_a   1.000
_cell.length_b   1.000
_cell.length_c   1.000
_cell.angle_alpha   90.00
_cell.angle_beta   90.00
_cell.angle_gamma   90.00
#
_symmetry.space_group_name_H-M   'P 1'
#
loop_
_entity.id
_entity.type
_entity.pdbx_description
1 polymer ?
#
loop_
_entity_poly.entity_id
_entity_poly.type
_entity_poly.pdbx_seq_one_letter_code
_entity_poly.pdbx_strand_id
1 'polypeptide(L)'
;MAEEKKAQPTFEENLTALQAIVTKLEQGDVPLETALTQFQQGVTLSKQLQDTLDNAEKTLTKMMNDNGQEVDFEAAPDSATNHE
;
A
#
# COMPACT_ATOMS: atom_id res chain seq x y z
N MET A 1 -1.66 9.85 -33.85
CA MET A 1 -2.32 10.22 -32.58
C MET A 1 -1.86 9.18 -31.57
N ALA A 2 -0.95 9.55 -30.66
CA ALA A 2 -0.44 8.63 -29.65
C ALA A 2 -1.46 8.57 -28.51
N GLU A 3 -1.91 7.37 -28.17
CA GLU A 3 -2.79 7.13 -27.03
C GLU A 3 -2.04 7.54 -25.74
N GLU A 4 -2.51 8.60 -25.09
CA GLU A 4 -2.09 8.95 -23.73
C GLU A 4 -2.62 7.86 -22.77
N LYS A 5 -1.81 6.82 -22.59
CA LYS A 5 -2.02 5.81 -21.56
C LYS A 5 -1.88 6.53 -20.22
N LYS A 6 -3.00 6.98 -19.62
CA LYS A 6 -3.02 7.53 -18.27
C LYS A 6 -2.27 6.56 -17.36
N ALA A 7 -1.05 6.92 -16.97
CA ALA A 7 -0.29 6.16 -16.01
C ALA A 7 -1.11 6.09 -14.73
N GLN A 8 -1.20 4.89 -14.15
CA GLN A 8 -1.80 4.77 -12.84
C GLN A 8 -0.94 5.55 -11.84
N PRO A 9 -1.54 6.30 -10.91
CA PRO A 9 -0.79 7.05 -9.92
C PRO A 9 0.09 6.11 -9.10
N THR A 10 1.31 6.55 -8.82
CA THR A 10 2.27 5.89 -7.95
C THR A 10 1.79 5.83 -6.50
N PHE A 11 2.45 5.02 -5.68
CA PHE A 11 2.14 4.93 -4.25
C PHE A 11 2.26 6.30 -3.57
N GLU A 12 3.34 7.02 -3.88
CA GLU A 12 3.66 8.35 -3.33
C GLU A 12 2.62 9.40 -3.75
N GLU A 13 2.16 9.35 -5.00
CA GLU A 13 1.09 10.23 -5.49
C GLU A 13 -0.24 9.95 -4.77
N ASN A 14 -0.61 8.68 -4.60
CA ASN A 14 -1.81 8.30 -3.87
C ASN A 14 -1.73 8.66 -2.38
N LEU A 15 -0.56 8.54 -1.76
CA LEU A 15 -0.31 8.93 -0.38
C LEU A 15 -0.45 10.45 -0.22
N THR A 16 0.12 11.23 -1.14
CA THR A 16 0.00 12.69 -1.16
C THR A 16 -1.45 13.12 -1.32
N ALA A 17 -2.21 12.47 -2.21
CA ALA A 17 -3.63 12.73 -2.40
C ALA A 17 -4.45 12.44 -1.14
N LEU A 18 -4.16 11.32 -0.44
CA LEU A 18 -4.82 10.99 0.81
C LEU A 18 -4.53 12.04 1.91
N GLN A 19 -3.28 12.47 2.05
CA GLN A 19 -2.91 13.52 3.01
C GLN A 19 -3.67 14.82 2.73
N ALA A 20 -3.76 15.24 1.47
CA ALA A 20 -4.50 16.43 1.09
C ALA A 20 -5.99 16.34 1.43
N ILE A 21 -6.60 15.16 1.25
CA ILE A 21 -7.99 14.89 1.65
C ILE A 21 -8.13 15.04 3.17
N VAL A 22 -7.26 14.41 3.95
CA VAL A 22 -7.30 14.45 5.43
C VAL A 22 -7.18 15.89 5.92
N THR A 23 -6.16 16.63 5.45
CA THR A 23 -5.96 18.04 5.82
C THR A 23 -7.19 18.89 5.51
N LYS A 24 -7.84 18.66 4.36
CA LYS A 24 -9.03 19.41 3.97
C LYS A 24 -10.24 19.08 4.85
N LEU A 25 -10.43 17.81 5.22
CA LEU A 25 -11.48 17.40 6.13
C LEU A 25 -11.26 17.96 7.55
N GLU A 26 -10.01 17.98 8.04
CA GLU A 26 -9.65 18.52 9.35
C GLU A 26 -9.86 20.03 9.48
N GLN A 27 -9.74 20.78 8.37
CA GLN A 27 -10.01 22.22 8.35
C GLN A 27 -11.47 22.57 8.66
N GLY A 28 -12.41 21.66 8.45
CA GLY A 28 -13.83 21.85 8.82
C GLY A 28 -14.62 22.87 7.99
N ASP A 29 -13.99 23.60 7.07
CA ASP A 29 -14.62 24.59 6.18
C ASP A 29 -15.23 23.95 4.91
N VAL A 30 -15.51 22.65 4.95
CA VAL A 30 -15.96 21.87 3.79
C VAL A 30 -17.46 21.58 3.92
N PRO A 31 -18.30 21.89 2.91
CA PRO A 31 -19.71 21.52 2.94
C PRO A 31 -19.89 20.01 3.14
N LEU A 32 -20.92 19.61 3.89
CA LEU A 32 -21.15 18.22 4.28
C LEU A 32 -21.13 17.24 3.11
N GLU A 33 -21.77 17.56 1.99
CA GLU A 33 -21.77 16.69 0.80
C GLU A 33 -20.37 16.51 0.20
N THR A 34 -19.57 17.57 0.21
CA THR A 34 -18.17 17.52 -0.25
C THR A 34 -17.31 16.74 0.74
N ALA A 35 -17.53 16.91 2.05
CA ALA A 35 -16.84 16.15 3.08
C ALA A 35 -17.13 14.65 2.97
N LEU A 36 -18.39 14.25 2.72
CA LEU A 36 -18.75 12.84 2.48
C LEU A 36 -18.06 12.27 1.24
N THR A 37 -18.00 13.05 0.16
CA THR A 37 -17.30 12.64 -1.07
C THR A 37 -15.81 12.45 -0.83
N GLN A 38 -15.17 13.42 -0.17
CA GLN A 38 -13.75 13.37 0.17
C GLN A 38 -13.43 12.22 1.12
N PHE A 39 -14.28 11.97 2.11
CA PHE A 39 -14.15 10.84 3.02
C PHE A 39 -14.19 9.51 2.26
N GLN A 40 -15.17 9.33 1.37
CA GLN A 40 -15.29 8.14 0.56
C GLN A 40 -14.04 7.91 -0.31
N GLN A 41 -13.53 8.97 -0.95
CA GLN A 41 -12.29 8.93 -1.72
C GLN A 41 -11.08 8.58 -0.85
N GLY A 42 -10.98 9.17 0.34
CA GLY A 42 -9.91 8.89 1.31
C GLY A 42 -9.91 7.43 1.77
N VAL A 43 -11.09 6.86 2.04
CA VAL A 43 -11.22 5.43 2.40
C VAL A 43 -10.75 4.54 1.26
N THR A 44 -11.13 4.84 0.02
CA THR A 44 -10.69 4.07 -1.15
C THR A 44 -9.17 4.15 -1.34
N LEU A 45 -8.58 5.34 -1.25
CA LEU A 45 -7.12 5.53 -1.36
C LEU A 45 -6.37 4.81 -0.24
N SER A 46 -6.85 4.93 1.00
CA SER A 46 -6.25 4.25 2.15
C SER A 46 -6.22 2.73 1.95
N LYS A 47 -7.32 2.15 1.46
CA LYS A 47 -7.37 0.73 1.13
C LYS A 47 -6.38 0.34 0.03
N GLN A 48 -6.27 1.12 -1.04
CA GLN A 48 -5.33 0.85 -2.13
C GLN A 48 -3.86 0.91 -1.67
N LEU A 49 -3.53 1.88 -0.81
CA LEU A 49 -2.20 1.98 -0.22
C LEU A 49 -1.90 0.77 0.67
N GLN A 50 -2.84 0.35 1.50
CA GLN A 50 -2.71 -0.86 2.32
C GLN A 50 -2.51 -2.11 1.45
N ASP A 51 -3.35 -2.30 0.44
CA ASP A 51 -3.24 -3.45 -0.49
C ASP A 51 -1.88 -3.49 -1.19
N THR A 52 -1.31 -2.31 -1.50
CA THR A 52 0.03 -2.20 -2.10
C THR A 52 1.12 -2.62 -1.13
N LEU A 53 1.04 -2.18 0.12
CA LEU A 53 1.98 -2.58 1.18
C LEU A 53 1.89 -4.07 1.48
N ASP A 54 0.67 -4.61 1.61
CA ASP A 54 0.43 -6.04 1.83
C ASP A 54 1.00 -6.89 0.69
N ASN A 55 0.92 -6.41 -0.55
CA ASN A 55 1.49 -7.10 -1.71
C ASN A 55 3.02 -7.07 -1.69
N ALA A 56 3.60 -5.92 -1.34
CA ALA A 56 5.05 -5.78 -1.20
C ALA A 56 5.57 -6.70 -0.08
N GLU A 57 4.89 -6.74 1.07
CA GLU A 57 5.22 -7.62 2.18
C GLU A 57 5.16 -9.10 1.76
N LYS A 58 4.08 -9.54 1.11
CA LYS A 58 3.96 -10.92 0.59
C LYS A 58 5.04 -11.30 -0.41
N THR A 59 5.49 -10.33 -1.20
CA THR A 59 6.56 -10.54 -2.17
C THR A 59 7.91 -10.70 -1.47
N LEU A 60 8.14 -9.96 -0.39
CA LEU A 60 9.35 -10.09 0.44
C LEU A 60 9.35 -11.35 1.30
N THR A 61 8.18 -11.76 1.80
CA THR A 61 8.04 -12.94 2.64
C THR A 61 8.08 -14.25 1.87
N LYS A 62 8.14 -14.25 0.55
CA LYS A 62 8.23 -15.49 -0.24
C LYS A 62 9.59 -15.59 -0.92
N MET A 63 10.44 -16.50 -0.44
CA MET A 63 11.69 -16.86 -1.09
C MET A 63 11.58 -18.25 -1.72
N MET A 64 12.25 -18.48 -2.84
CA MET A 64 12.33 -19.80 -3.45
C MET A 64 13.58 -20.49 -2.94
N ASN A 65 13.43 -21.66 -2.31
CA ASN A 65 14.59 -22.43 -1.84
C ASN A 65 15.30 -23.15 -3.01
N ASP A 66 16.48 -23.73 -2.75
CA ASP A 66 17.28 -24.46 -3.75
C ASP A 66 16.54 -25.66 -4.38
N ASN A 67 15.46 -26.14 -3.74
CA ASN A 67 14.60 -27.20 -4.25
C ASN A 67 13.43 -26.69 -5.11
N GLY A 68 13.36 -25.39 -5.38
CA GLY A 68 12.30 -24.76 -6.17
C GLY A 68 10.94 -24.70 -5.45
N GLN A 69 10.92 -24.81 -4.12
CA GLN A 69 9.71 -24.65 -3.31
C GLN A 69 9.61 -23.23 -2.76
N GLU A 70 8.43 -22.62 -2.83
CA GLU A 70 8.14 -21.36 -2.11
C GLU A 70 8.21 -21.63 -0.61
N VAL A 71 9.08 -20.92 0.09
CA VAL A 71 9.20 -20.92 1.54
C VAL A 71 8.96 -19.52 2.06
N ASP A 72 8.32 -19.41 3.22
CA ASP A 72 8.21 -18.13 3.90
C ASP A 72 9.62 -17.66 4.33
N PHE A 73 9.94 -16.39 4.11
CA PHE A 73 11.24 -15.78 4.42
C PHE A 73 11.56 -15.87 5.91
N GLU A 74 10.54 -15.74 6.78
CA GLU A 74 10.66 -15.96 8.22
C GLU A 74 10.82 -17.44 8.61
N ALA A 75 10.53 -18.38 7.71
CA ALA A 75 10.71 -19.81 7.92
C ALA A 75 12.07 -20.31 7.42
N ALA A 76 12.96 -19.44 6.93
CA ALA A 76 14.37 -19.80 6.78
C ALA A 76 14.92 -20.05 8.19
N PRO A 77 15.26 -21.29 8.57
CA PRO A 77 15.84 -21.54 9.87
C PRO A 77 17.16 -20.77 9.90
N ASP A 78 17.23 -19.76 10.77
CA ASP A 78 18.48 -19.17 11.21
C ASP A 78 19.39 -20.33 11.63
N SER A 79 20.34 -20.66 10.78
CA SER A 79 21.42 -21.57 11.07
C SER A 79 22.44 -20.82 11.92
N ALA A 80 21.99 -20.27 13.06
CA ALA A 80 22.81 -19.66 14.10
C ALA A 80 21.96 -19.20 15.31
N THR A 81 21.32 -20.12 16.04
CA THR A 81 21.25 -19.94 17.50
C THR A 81 21.80 -21.20 18.12
N ASN A 82 23.05 -21.06 18.56
CA ASN A 82 23.88 -22.07 19.16
C ASN A 82 23.13 -22.74 20.31
N HIS A 83 23.17 -24.06 20.31
CA HIS A 83 22.91 -24.94 21.43
C HIS A 83 23.76 -24.50 22.65
N GLU A 84 23.12 -24.19 23.77
CA GLU A 84 23.44 -24.61 25.15
C GLU A 84 22.51 -23.95 26.18
#